data_AF-A0A959NUP5-F1
#
_entry.id   AF-A0A959NUP5-F1
#
_cell.length_a   1.000
_cell.length_b   1.000
_cell.length_c   1.000
_cell.angle_alpha   90.00
_cell.angle_beta   90.00
_cell.angle_gamma   90.00
#
_symmetry.space_group_name_H-M   'P 1'
#
loop_
_entity.id
_entity.type
_entity.pdbx_description
1 polymer ?
#
loop_
_entity_poly.entity_id
_entity_poly.type
_entity_poly.pdbx_seq_one_letter_code
_entity_poly.pdbx_strand_id
1 'polypeptide(L)'
;MENLEKKLEVELFQKIKSITPIGGGCIGNAMKVTVENGTSYFVKHYKNSKMHKAEANGLNELKTANAIRIPRVVKFNDDFLILEFIESAPKVFDFNEKFGRQFAELHKMTSQKYGYIEDNFIGSTLQINVPQNDSWNEFYFENRLMVQFRLAEKNGHATNELKSGMKFLELNLEKILKASKEQLTLLHGYLL
;
A
#
# COMPACT_ATOMS: atom_id res chain seq x y z
N MET A 1 -2.47 19.89 -19.06
CA MET A 1 -3.76 19.18 -18.88
C MET A 1 -4.18 18.46 -20.14
N GLU A 2 -4.08 19.08 -21.33
CA GLU A 2 -4.49 18.47 -22.61
C GLU A 2 -3.81 17.12 -22.95
N ASN A 3 -2.55 16.90 -22.53
CA ASN A 3 -1.86 15.62 -22.70
C ASN A 3 -2.40 14.51 -21.76
N LEU A 4 -2.80 14.88 -20.54
CA LEU A 4 -3.32 13.94 -19.53
C LEU A 4 -4.69 13.40 -19.95
N GLU A 5 -5.59 14.29 -20.37
CA GLU A 5 -6.93 13.95 -20.80
C GLU A 5 -6.89 12.99 -21.98
N LYS A 6 -6.18 13.33 -23.06
CA LYS A 6 -6.02 12.46 -24.23
C LYS A 6 -5.48 11.07 -23.87
N LYS A 7 -4.47 10.99 -22.99
CA LYS A 7 -3.94 9.70 -22.51
C LYS A 7 -5.03 8.89 -21.80
N LEU A 8 -5.77 9.49 -20.88
CA LEU A 8 -6.84 8.81 -20.14
C LEU A 8 -7.99 8.37 -21.05
N GLU A 9 -8.37 9.18 -22.05
CA GLU A 9 -9.40 8.80 -23.02
C GLU A 9 -9.00 7.57 -23.84
N VAL A 10 -7.72 7.48 -24.24
CA VAL A 10 -7.14 6.31 -24.91
C VAL A 10 -7.19 5.08 -24.00
N GLU A 11 -6.81 5.24 -22.73
CA GLU A 11 -6.75 4.13 -21.78
C GLU A 11 -8.14 3.61 -21.38
N LEU A 12 -9.13 4.51 -21.29
CA LEU A 12 -10.52 4.22 -20.90
C LEU A 12 -11.44 3.91 -22.09
N PHE A 13 -10.99 4.16 -23.32
CA PHE A 13 -11.80 4.10 -24.54
C PHE A 13 -13.09 4.94 -24.47
N GLN A 14 -13.03 6.07 -23.77
CA GLN A 14 -14.18 6.96 -23.54
C GLN A 14 -13.73 8.41 -23.42
N LYS A 15 -14.58 9.33 -23.87
CA LYS A 15 -14.33 10.77 -23.68
C LYS A 15 -14.45 11.18 -22.23
N ILE A 16 -13.58 12.09 -21.80
CA ILE A 16 -13.63 12.64 -20.46
C ILE A 16 -14.64 13.78 -20.40
N LYS A 17 -15.55 13.70 -19.43
CA LYS A 17 -16.50 14.78 -19.11
C LYS A 17 -15.93 15.74 -18.08
N SER A 18 -15.21 15.24 -17.08
CA SER A 18 -14.57 16.08 -16.07
C SER A 18 -13.41 15.39 -15.37
N ILE A 19 -12.44 16.20 -14.94
CA ILE A 19 -11.34 15.80 -14.07
C ILE A 19 -11.38 16.70 -12.84
N THR A 20 -11.50 16.11 -11.65
CA THR A 20 -11.51 16.84 -10.39
C THR A 20 -10.35 16.35 -9.52
N PRO A 21 -9.38 17.21 -9.17
CA PRO A 21 -8.34 16.85 -8.21
C PRO A 21 -8.96 16.41 -6.88
N ILE A 22 -8.45 15.30 -6.32
CA ILE A 22 -8.81 14.84 -4.99
C ILE A 22 -7.60 15.05 -4.08
N GLY A 23 -7.78 15.85 -3.03
CA GLY A 23 -6.79 15.99 -1.97
C GLY A 23 -6.72 14.72 -1.10
N GLY A 24 -5.57 14.47 -0.45
CA GLY A 24 -5.47 13.45 0.62
C GLY A 24 -4.44 12.35 0.42
N GLY A 25 -3.62 12.36 -0.63
CA GLY A 25 -2.50 11.43 -0.78
C GLY A 25 -1.16 12.09 -0.48
N CYS A 26 -0.33 11.50 0.40
CA CYS A 26 1.01 12.03 0.71
C CYS A 26 2.03 11.84 -0.44
N ILE A 27 1.75 11.02 -1.45
CA ILE A 27 2.77 10.55 -2.43
C ILE A 27 2.36 10.70 -3.91
N GLY A 28 1.07 10.90 -4.21
CA GLY A 28 0.57 10.97 -5.59
C GLY A 28 -0.49 12.02 -5.82
N ASN A 29 -0.57 12.50 -7.07
CA ASN A 29 -1.66 13.35 -7.53
C ASN A 29 -2.86 12.44 -7.81
N ALA A 30 -3.89 12.52 -6.97
CA ALA A 30 -5.12 11.77 -7.12
C ALA A 30 -6.19 12.64 -7.79
N MET A 31 -7.04 12.02 -8.61
CA MET A 31 -8.12 12.70 -9.30
C MET A 31 -9.33 11.79 -9.50
N LYS A 32 -10.53 12.37 -9.45
CA LYS A 32 -11.76 11.77 -9.97
C LYS A 32 -11.86 12.10 -11.46
N VAL A 33 -11.91 11.08 -12.30
CA VAL A 33 -12.14 11.21 -13.73
C VAL A 33 -13.54 10.70 -14.04
N THR A 34 -14.42 11.57 -14.55
CA THR A 34 -15.76 11.17 -14.97
C THR A 34 -15.81 11.19 -16.48
N VAL A 35 -16.24 10.08 -17.09
CA VAL A 35 -16.40 9.95 -18.55
C VAL A 35 -17.82 10.33 -18.98
N GLU A 36 -18.06 10.52 -20.27
CA GLU A 36 -19.35 11.01 -20.79
C GLU A 36 -20.55 10.14 -20.40
N ASN A 37 -20.36 8.82 -20.25
CA ASN A 37 -21.44 7.91 -19.84
C ASN A 37 -21.81 8.02 -18.34
N GLY A 38 -21.14 8.91 -17.59
CA GLY A 38 -21.38 9.16 -16.16
C GLY A 38 -20.55 8.28 -15.21
N THR A 39 -19.80 7.30 -15.70
CA THR A 39 -18.92 6.48 -14.87
C THR A 39 -17.76 7.32 -14.33
N SER A 40 -17.42 7.14 -13.06
CA SER A 40 -16.25 7.76 -12.44
C SER A 40 -15.16 6.75 -12.12
N TYR A 41 -13.91 7.19 -12.27
CA TYR A 41 -12.69 6.46 -11.94
C TYR A 41 -11.85 7.26 -10.95
N PHE A 42 -11.15 6.54 -10.06
CA PHE A 42 -10.12 7.13 -9.23
C PHE A 42 -8.76 6.91 -9.90
N VAL A 43 -8.11 7.98 -10.31
CA VAL A 43 -6.82 7.92 -11.01
C VAL A 43 -5.72 8.47 -10.12
N LYS A 44 -4.65 7.71 -9.97
CA LYS A 44 -3.44 8.11 -9.26
C LYS A 44 -2.28 8.26 -10.24
N HIS A 45 -1.48 9.28 -10.02
CA HIS A 45 -0.20 9.48 -10.69
C HIS A 45 0.93 9.59 -9.66
N TYR A 46 1.95 8.76 -9.84
CA TYR A 46 3.18 8.76 -9.06
C TYR A 46 4.36 9.25 -9.88
N LYS A 47 5.29 9.95 -9.22
CA LYS A 47 6.58 10.32 -9.85
C LYS A 47 7.42 9.08 -10.21
N ASN A 48 7.33 8.02 -9.42
CA ASN A 48 8.00 6.75 -9.69
C ASN A 48 6.99 5.78 -10.31
N SER A 49 7.15 5.48 -11.60
CA SER A 49 6.22 4.65 -12.37
C SER A 49 6.02 3.24 -11.78
N LYS A 50 7.07 2.69 -11.13
CA LYS A 50 7.02 1.37 -10.47
C LYS A 50 5.95 1.28 -9.38
N MET A 51 5.56 2.42 -8.80
CA MET A 51 4.54 2.47 -7.74
C MET A 51 3.14 2.11 -8.24
N HIS A 52 2.80 2.45 -9.50
CA HIS A 52 1.49 2.10 -10.07
C HIS A 52 1.30 0.59 -10.13
N LYS A 53 2.31 -0.13 -10.64
CA LYS A 53 2.31 -1.59 -10.71
C LYS A 53 2.28 -2.22 -9.32
N ALA A 54 3.13 -1.76 -8.41
CA ALA A 54 3.22 -2.33 -7.05
C ALA A 54 1.89 -2.17 -6.27
N GLU A 55 1.23 -1.02 -6.37
CA GLU A 55 -0.08 -0.82 -5.74
C GLU A 55 -1.17 -1.64 -6.43
N ALA A 56 -1.19 -1.70 -7.76
CA ALA A 56 -2.15 -2.55 -8.49
C ALA A 56 -2.03 -4.02 -8.07
N ASN A 57 -0.80 -4.52 -7.96
CA ASN A 57 -0.54 -5.90 -7.53
C ASN A 57 -0.96 -6.14 -6.09
N GLY A 58 -0.67 -5.20 -5.17
CA GLY A 58 -1.13 -5.28 -3.78
C GLY A 58 -2.66 -5.26 -3.64
N LEU A 59 -3.35 -4.41 -4.40
CA LEU A 59 -4.82 -4.37 -4.43
C LEU A 59 -5.40 -5.68 -4.96
N ASN A 60 -4.81 -6.25 -6.02
CA ASN A 60 -5.25 -7.54 -6.56
C ASN A 60 -5.04 -8.67 -5.55
N GLU A 61 -3.93 -8.67 -4.81
CA GLU A 61 -3.67 -9.65 -3.74
C GLU A 61 -4.70 -9.53 -2.62
N LEU A 62 -4.90 -8.33 -2.08
CA LEU A 62 -5.90 -8.06 -1.03
C LEU A 62 -7.31 -8.49 -1.44
N LYS A 63 -7.66 -8.33 -2.72
CA LYS A 63 -8.96 -8.73 -3.24
C LYS A 63 -9.18 -10.24 -3.18
N THR A 64 -8.13 -11.07 -3.25
CA THR A 64 -8.27 -12.54 -3.24
C THR A 64 -8.85 -13.07 -1.93
N ALA A 65 -8.65 -12.36 -0.80
CA ALA A 65 -9.23 -12.73 0.49
C ALA A 65 -10.76 -12.63 0.51
N ASN A 66 -11.37 -11.87 -0.41
CA ASN A 66 -12.82 -11.65 -0.51
C ASN A 66 -13.47 -11.26 0.84
N ALA A 67 -12.73 -10.52 1.67
CA ALA A 67 -13.09 -10.26 3.06
C ALA A 67 -13.62 -8.83 3.28
N ILE A 68 -12.98 -7.84 2.65
CA ILE A 68 -13.31 -6.42 2.73
C ILE A 68 -13.38 -5.84 1.31
N ARG A 69 -14.16 -4.78 1.11
CA ARG A 69 -14.25 -4.10 -0.20
C ARG A 69 -12.89 -3.48 -0.54
N ILE A 70 -12.27 -4.00 -1.60
CA ILE A 70 -11.06 -3.46 -2.22
C ILE A 70 -11.45 -2.83 -3.57
N PRO A 71 -11.01 -1.60 -3.90
CA PRO A 71 -11.32 -0.99 -5.19
C PRO A 71 -10.77 -1.85 -6.32
N ARG A 72 -11.58 -2.10 -7.34
CA ARG A 72 -11.14 -2.86 -8.51
C ARG A 72 -10.07 -2.09 -9.27
N VAL A 73 -8.95 -2.74 -9.58
CA VAL A 73 -7.97 -2.25 -10.55
C VAL A 73 -8.59 -2.30 -11.95
N VAL A 74 -8.73 -1.15 -12.60
CA VAL A 74 -9.24 -1.06 -13.97
C VAL A 74 -8.08 -1.21 -14.94
N LYS A 75 -7.02 -0.43 -14.75
CA LYS A 75 -5.82 -0.44 -15.57
C LYS A 75 -4.66 0.22 -14.84
N PHE A 76 -3.44 -0.13 -15.19
CA PHE A 76 -2.25 0.62 -14.78
C PHE A 76 -1.19 0.56 -15.88
N ASN A 77 -0.34 1.58 -15.91
CA ASN A 77 0.84 1.67 -16.76
C ASN A 77 1.90 2.53 -16.06
N ASP A 78 2.93 2.97 -16.78
CA ASP A 78 3.99 3.79 -16.18
C ASP A 78 3.50 5.20 -15.78
N ASP A 79 2.45 5.70 -16.41
CA ASP A 79 1.91 7.03 -16.15
C ASP A 79 0.84 7.03 -15.04
N PHE A 80 0.00 5.99 -14.95
CA PHE A 80 -1.21 6.00 -14.11
C PHE A 80 -1.55 4.66 -13.47
N LEU A 81 -2.26 4.74 -12.35
CA LEU A 81 -3.11 3.68 -11.80
C LEU A 81 -4.57 4.15 -11.85
N ILE A 82 -5.42 3.41 -12.57
CA ILE A 82 -6.85 3.67 -12.71
C ILE A 82 -7.61 2.62 -11.92
N LEU A 83 -8.39 3.09 -10.94
CA LEU A 83 -9.20 2.27 -10.05
C LEU A 83 -10.69 2.59 -10.20
N GLU A 84 -11.53 1.66 -9.74
CA GLU A 84 -12.92 1.95 -9.39
C GLU A 84 -13.02 3.16 -8.47
N PHE A 85 -13.91 4.10 -8.81
CA PHE A 85 -14.26 5.18 -7.90
C PHE A 85 -15.28 4.69 -6.87
N ILE A 86 -14.91 4.72 -5.58
CA ILE A 86 -15.82 4.40 -4.49
C ILE A 86 -16.38 5.71 -3.94
N GLU A 87 -17.69 5.92 -4.11
CA GLU A 87 -18.38 7.06 -3.51
C GLU A 87 -18.41 6.94 -1.99
N SER A 88 -18.05 8.02 -1.29
CA SER A 88 -18.20 8.10 0.15
C SER A 88 -19.67 8.07 0.53
N ALA A 89 -19.99 7.35 1.60
CA ALA A 89 -21.34 7.30 2.17
C ALA A 89 -21.32 7.86 3.60
N PRO A 90 -22.47 8.35 4.11
CA PRO A 90 -22.60 8.70 5.52
C PRO A 90 -22.22 7.53 6.43
N LYS A 91 -21.61 7.85 7.58
CA LYS A 91 -21.26 6.84 8.57
C LYS A 91 -22.52 6.14 9.09
N VAL A 92 -22.54 4.81 9.01
CA VAL A 92 -23.60 3.98 9.57
C VAL A 92 -23.21 3.50 10.97
N PHE A 93 -24.20 3.24 11.83
CA PHE A 93 -23.97 2.94 13.26
C PHE A 93 -23.10 1.69 13.49
N ASP A 94 -23.19 0.71 12.60
CA ASP A 94 -22.46 -0.57 12.70
C ASP A 94 -21.17 -0.62 11.87
N PHE A 95 -20.72 0.52 11.32
CA PHE A 95 -19.56 0.57 10.43
C PHE A 95 -18.30 -0.02 11.07
N ASN A 96 -17.94 0.43 12.27
CA ASN A 96 -16.71 -0.01 12.96
C ASN A 96 -16.73 -1.51 13.25
N GLU A 97 -17.88 -2.05 13.66
CA GLU A 97 -18.02 -3.47 13.94
C GLU A 97 -17.87 -4.30 12.66
N LYS A 98 -18.60 -3.93 11.60
CA LYS A 98 -18.51 -4.60 10.29
C LYS A 98 -17.09 -4.53 9.74
N PHE A 99 -16.47 -3.35 9.77
CA PHE A 99 -15.10 -3.15 9.32
C PHE A 99 -14.12 -4.04 10.10
N GLY A 100 -14.19 -4.05 11.43
CA GLY A 100 -13.31 -4.87 12.26
C GLY A 100 -13.45 -6.37 11.98
N ARG A 101 -14.68 -6.86 11.81
CA ARG A 101 -14.95 -8.27 11.44
C ARG A 101 -14.38 -8.60 10.06
N GLN A 102 -14.65 -7.76 9.05
CA GLN A 102 -14.14 -7.95 7.69
C GLN A 102 -12.61 -7.89 7.62
N PHE A 103 -12.00 -6.98 8.37
CA PHE A 103 -10.54 -6.85 8.44
C PHE A 103 -9.89 -8.03 9.16
N ALA A 104 -10.56 -8.61 10.17
CA ALA A 104 -10.12 -9.86 10.79
C ALA A 104 -10.22 -11.05 9.82
N GLU A 105 -11.26 -11.12 8.98
CA GLU A 105 -11.34 -12.13 7.91
C GLU A 105 -10.21 -11.98 6.88
N LEU A 106 -9.82 -10.76 6.52
CA LEU A 106 -8.67 -10.50 5.65
C LEU A 106 -7.40 -11.13 6.25
N HIS A 107 -7.21 -11.00 7.57
CA HIS A 107 -6.04 -11.54 8.25
C HIS A 107 -6.00 -13.07 8.37
N LYS A 108 -7.09 -13.77 8.01
CA LYS A 108 -7.09 -15.23 7.95
C LYS A 108 -6.43 -15.77 6.68
N MET A 109 -6.14 -14.92 5.69
CA MET A 109 -5.38 -15.32 4.52
C MET A 109 -3.91 -15.45 4.90
N THR A 110 -3.36 -16.66 4.76
CA THR A 110 -2.01 -16.99 5.23
C THR A 110 -1.00 -17.22 4.11
N SER A 111 0.28 -17.09 4.43
CA SER A 111 1.42 -17.42 3.55
C SER A 111 2.35 -18.44 4.22
N GLN A 112 3.26 -19.04 3.44
CA GLN A 112 4.33 -19.90 3.96
C GLN A 112 5.60 -19.13 4.32
N LYS A 113 5.78 -17.91 3.77
CA LYS A 113 6.98 -17.09 3.97
C LYS A 113 6.63 -15.65 4.34
N TYR A 114 7.50 -15.01 5.13
CA TYR A 114 7.41 -13.59 5.43
C TYR A 114 7.67 -12.75 4.19
N GLY A 115 6.93 -11.66 4.06
CA GLY A 115 7.06 -10.72 2.95
C GLY A 115 6.08 -11.00 1.81
N TYR A 116 6.50 -10.65 0.60
CA TYR A 116 5.66 -10.65 -0.60
C TYR A 116 6.50 -10.96 -1.84
N ILE A 117 5.85 -11.39 -2.92
CA ILE A 117 6.53 -11.86 -4.14
C ILE A 117 7.37 -10.79 -4.84
N GLU A 118 7.12 -9.50 -4.56
CA GLU A 118 7.88 -8.37 -5.09
C GLU A 118 8.01 -7.25 -4.05
N ASP A 119 9.09 -6.48 -4.16
CA ASP A 119 9.27 -5.25 -3.40
C ASP A 119 8.22 -4.21 -3.80
N ASN A 120 7.76 -3.43 -2.82
CA ASN A 120 6.79 -2.38 -3.04
C ASN A 120 7.20 -1.11 -2.28
N PHE A 121 6.24 -0.29 -1.86
CA PHE A 121 6.51 1.01 -1.28
C PHE A 121 5.67 1.23 -0.02
N ILE A 122 6.28 1.90 0.96
CA ILE A 122 5.57 2.53 2.08
C ILE A 122 5.82 4.03 2.00
N GLY A 123 4.75 4.76 1.72
CA GLY A 123 4.89 6.11 1.21
C GLY A 123 5.71 6.13 -0.09
N SER A 124 6.72 7.01 -0.15
CA SER A 124 7.67 7.10 -1.26
C SER A 124 8.92 6.24 -1.08
N THR A 125 9.03 5.53 0.05
CA THR A 125 10.21 4.73 0.39
C THR A 125 10.04 3.29 -0.09
N LEU A 126 11.13 2.70 -0.59
CA LEU A 126 11.16 1.29 -0.99
C LEU A 126 10.93 0.41 0.25
N GLN A 127 10.03 -0.56 0.13
CA GLN A 127 9.78 -1.59 1.11
C GLN A 127 10.21 -2.94 0.52
N ILE A 128 11.27 -3.50 1.09
CA ILE A 128 11.86 -4.78 0.68
C ILE A 128 10.98 -5.92 1.20
N ASN A 129 10.47 -6.77 0.32
CA ASN A 129 9.51 -7.81 0.65
C ASN A 129 9.89 -9.20 0.20
N VAL A 130 10.73 -9.34 -0.84
CA VAL A 130 11.06 -10.66 -1.36
C VAL A 130 11.62 -11.52 -0.20
N PRO A 131 11.04 -12.70 0.08
CA PRO A 131 11.44 -13.48 1.25
C PRO A 131 12.92 -13.84 1.20
N GLN A 132 13.67 -13.42 2.22
CA GLN A 132 15.11 -13.68 2.38
C GLN A 132 15.41 -14.52 3.62
N ASN A 133 14.52 -14.49 4.60
CA ASN A 133 14.69 -15.13 5.91
C ASN A 133 13.44 -15.95 6.24
N ASP A 134 13.63 -17.05 6.97
CA ASP A 134 12.53 -17.89 7.48
C ASP A 134 12.08 -17.47 8.88
N SER A 135 12.68 -16.42 9.45
CA SER A 135 12.35 -15.92 10.79
C SER A 135 11.71 -14.54 10.76
N TRP A 136 10.59 -14.39 11.48
CA TRP A 136 9.86 -13.11 11.56
C TRP A 136 10.71 -11.99 12.12
N ASN A 137 11.44 -12.27 13.20
CA ASN A 137 12.23 -11.28 13.91
C ASN A 137 13.33 -10.70 13.02
N GLU A 138 14.04 -11.55 12.28
CA GLU A 138 15.04 -11.16 11.29
C GLU A 138 14.41 -10.38 10.13
N PHE A 139 13.30 -10.88 9.57
CA PHE A 139 12.58 -10.18 8.49
C PHE A 139 12.13 -8.77 8.93
N TYR A 140 11.51 -8.64 10.10
CA TYR A 140 11.05 -7.36 10.59
C TYR A 140 12.23 -6.43 10.93
N PHE A 141 13.27 -6.94 11.57
CA PHE A 141 14.44 -6.13 11.92
C PHE A 141 15.16 -5.64 10.67
N GLU A 142 15.54 -6.53 9.76
CA GLU A 142 16.32 -6.18 8.57
C GLU A 142 15.49 -5.43 7.53
N ASN A 143 14.33 -5.96 7.16
CA ASN A 143 13.55 -5.46 6.02
C ASN A 143 12.53 -4.37 6.38
N ARG A 144 12.34 -4.06 7.67
CA ARG A 144 11.49 -2.92 8.11
C ARG A 144 12.29 -1.90 8.90
N LEU A 145 12.84 -2.28 10.04
CA LEU A 145 13.47 -1.32 10.96
C LEU A 145 14.82 -0.82 10.43
N MET A 146 15.71 -1.72 10.03
CA MET A 146 17.06 -1.39 9.60
C MET A 146 17.07 -0.57 8.29
N VAL A 147 16.17 -0.87 7.34
CA VAL A 147 16.00 -0.06 6.12
C VAL A 147 15.62 1.38 6.46
N GLN A 148 14.64 1.59 7.34
CA GLN A 148 14.22 2.93 7.75
C GLN A 148 15.28 3.65 8.58
N PHE A 149 15.98 2.93 9.46
CA PHE A 149 17.10 3.47 10.23
C PHE A 149 18.26 3.92 9.32
N ARG A 150 18.68 3.11 8.34
CA ARG A 150 19.70 3.48 7.36
C ARG A 150 19.29 4.70 6.54
N LEU A 151 18.00 4.80 6.18
CA LEU A 151 17.47 5.99 5.51
C LEU A 151 17.52 7.23 6.41
N ALA A 152 17.12 7.10 7.68
CA ALA A 152 17.22 8.18 8.66
C ALA A 152 18.68 8.61 8.86
N GLU A 153 19.62 7.66 8.97
CA GLU A 153 21.05 7.94 9.11
C GLU A 153 21.60 8.68 7.90
N LYS A 154 21.31 8.19 6.69
CA LYS A 154 21.72 8.84 5.44
C LYS A 154 21.21 10.29 5.34
N ASN A 155 20.02 10.56 5.86
CA ASN A 155 19.40 11.89 5.85
C ASN A 155 19.77 12.75 7.07
N GLY A 156 20.67 12.29 7.94
CA GLY A 156 21.12 13.05 9.11
C GLY A 156 20.13 13.09 10.28
N HIS A 157 19.14 12.19 10.29
CA HIS A 157 18.11 12.10 11.33
C HIS A 157 18.39 11.00 12.39
N ALA A 158 19.47 10.23 12.25
CA ALA A 158 19.83 9.21 13.23
C ALA A 158 20.59 9.81 14.43
N THR A 159 19.85 10.18 15.47
CA THR A 159 20.40 10.64 16.75
C THR A 159 21.19 9.53 17.45
N ASN A 160 22.10 9.90 18.36
CA ASN A 160 22.86 8.92 19.16
C ASN A 160 21.94 7.98 19.96
N GLU A 161 20.80 8.49 20.41
CA GLU A 161 19.76 7.70 21.06
C GLU A 161 19.18 6.63 20.11
N LEU A 162 18.80 7.02 18.88
CA LEU A 162 18.29 6.07 17.90
C LEU A 162 19.32 5.00 17.54
N LYS A 163 20.59 5.38 17.36
CA LYS A 163 21.69 4.43 17.09
C LYS A 163 21.87 3.43 18.24
N SER A 164 21.85 3.93 19.47
CA SER A 164 21.97 3.07 20.67
C SER A 164 20.76 2.15 20.83
N GLY A 165 19.55 2.66 20.55
CA GLY A 165 18.31 1.89 20.55
C GLY A 165 18.31 0.78 19.51
N MET A 166 18.76 1.05 18.29
CA MET A 166 18.89 0.02 17.23
C MET A 166 19.88 -1.07 17.62
N LYS A 167 21.04 -0.71 18.18
CA LYS A 167 22.03 -1.69 18.68
C LYS A 167 21.47 -2.52 19.85
N PHE A 168 20.76 -1.89 20.77
CA PHE A 168 20.10 -2.60 21.87
C PHE A 168 19.05 -3.58 21.35
N LEU A 169 18.23 -3.17 20.38
CA LEU A 169 17.21 -4.01 19.77
C LEU A 169 17.83 -5.23 19.06
N GLU A 170 18.89 -5.02 18.29
CA GLU A 170 19.64 -6.08 17.60
C GLU A 170 20.12 -7.16 18.60
N LEU A 171 20.74 -6.75 19.70
CA LEU A 171 21.25 -7.65 20.74
C LEU A 171 20.16 -8.35 21.56
N ASN A 172 18.92 -7.85 21.51
CA ASN A 172 17.80 -8.36 22.31
C ASN A 172 16.62 -8.83 21.44
N LEU A 173 16.86 -9.08 20.15
CA LEU A 173 15.82 -9.26 19.16
C LEU A 173 14.86 -10.41 19.52
N GLU A 174 15.40 -11.59 19.85
CA GLU A 174 14.59 -12.75 20.25
C GLU A 174 13.81 -12.54 21.55
N LYS A 175 14.36 -11.74 22.48
CA LYS A 175 13.73 -11.47 23.77
C LYS A 175 12.56 -10.50 23.63
N ILE A 176 12.70 -9.48 22.78
CA ILE A 176 11.72 -8.43 22.56
C ILE A 176 10.67 -8.88 21.53
N LEU A 177 11.12 -9.35 20.37
CA LEU A 177 10.30 -9.88 19.29
C LEU A 177 10.25 -11.40 19.38
N LYS A 178 9.81 -11.92 20.53
CA LYS A 178 9.65 -13.37 20.72
C LYS A 178 8.93 -13.96 19.52
N ALA A 179 9.52 -15.00 18.95
CA ALA A 179 8.93 -15.71 17.82
C ALA A 179 7.49 -16.08 18.19
N SER A 180 6.55 -15.44 17.52
CA SER A 180 5.15 -15.73 17.67
C SER A 180 4.87 -17.06 16.97
N LYS A 181 4.04 -17.92 17.59
CA LYS A 181 3.51 -19.12 16.91
C LYS A 181 2.34 -18.78 15.97
N GLU A 182 1.99 -17.50 15.89
CA GLU A 182 0.90 -17.01 15.05
C GLU A 182 1.21 -17.22 13.58
N GLN A 183 0.16 -17.49 12.80
CA GLN A 183 0.28 -17.69 11.38
C GLN A 183 0.61 -16.37 10.67
N LEU A 184 1.43 -16.48 9.62
CA LEU A 184 1.66 -15.41 8.65
C LEU A 184 0.32 -14.93 8.10
N THR A 185 0.08 -13.62 8.12
CA THR A 185 -1.16 -13.02 7.65
C THR A 185 -0.90 -12.04 6.51
N LEU A 186 -1.83 -11.97 5.56
CA LEU A 186 -1.89 -10.87 4.62
C LEU A 186 -2.19 -9.57 5.37
N LEU A 187 -1.43 -8.52 5.11
CA LEU A 187 -1.58 -7.20 5.73
C LEU A 187 -1.86 -6.15 4.67
N HIS A 188 -2.72 -5.17 5.00
CA HIS A 188 -2.83 -3.95 4.19
C HIS A 188 -1.52 -3.15 4.16
N GLY A 189 -0.75 -3.18 5.26
CA GLY A 189 0.57 -2.54 5.34
C GLY A 189 0.56 -1.03 5.62
N TYR A 190 -0.56 -0.34 5.41
CA TYR A 190 -0.70 1.09 5.73
C TYR A 190 -2.16 1.51 5.98
N LEU A 191 -2.71 1.19 7.16
CA LEU A 191 -4.08 1.54 7.56
C LEU A 191 -4.05 2.68 8.59
N LEU A 192 -4.79 3.77 8.33
CA LEU A 192 -4.85 4.98 9.16
C LEU A 192 -6.29 5.35 9.52
#